data_AF-A0A497CG28-F1
#
_entry.id   AF-A0A497CG28-F1
#
_cell.length_a   1.000
_cell.length_b   1.000
_cell.length_c   1.000
_cell.angle_alpha   90.00
_cell.angle_beta   90.00
_cell.angle_gamma   90.00
#
_symmetry.space_group_name_H-M   'P 1'
#
loop_
_entity.id
_entity.type
_entity.pdbx_description
1 polymer ?
#
loop_
_entity_poly.entity_id
_entity_poly.type
_entity_poly.pdbx_seq_one_letter_code
_entity_poly.pdbx_strand_id
1 'polypeptide(L)'
;VYNIGFERGKLIDLMELYPHFTSEINNIINRLKDLMIPFQKKWYYTPEMKGSYSIKAVLPALVPELSYQELEIKEGGTASTIFTQMVTGEFEGDLEKSRHDLLEYCKLDTFAMVEIHRILKSL
;
A
#
# COMPACT_ATOMS: atom_id res chain seq x y z
N VAL A 1 -4.08 6.68 3.07
CA VAL A 1 -3.00 5.69 2.99
C VAL A 1 -3.33 4.49 3.87
N TYR A 2 -2.66 3.38 3.67
CA TYR A 2 -2.79 2.19 4.51
C TYR A 2 -1.43 1.96 5.18
N ASN A 3 -1.35 2.09 6.50
CA ASN A 3 -0.10 2.21 7.28
C ASN A 3 0.62 3.56 7.10
N ILE A 4 0.17 4.55 7.88
CA ILE A 4 0.70 5.93 7.84
C ILE A 4 2.14 6.04 8.32
N GLY A 5 2.61 5.10 9.16
CA GLY A 5 3.97 5.12 9.70
C GLY A 5 5.02 4.99 8.60
N PHE A 6 4.79 4.04 7.68
CA PHE A 6 5.68 3.82 6.54
C PHE A 6 5.70 5.02 5.59
N GLU A 7 4.52 5.47 5.16
CA GLU A 7 4.37 6.59 4.20
C GLU A 7 4.96 7.90 4.73
N ARG A 8 4.68 8.21 6.00
CA ARG A 8 5.25 9.40 6.65
C ARG A 8 6.77 9.30 6.73
N GLY A 9 7.31 8.11 7.04
CA GLY A 9 8.76 7.88 7.07
C GLY A 9 9.41 8.20 5.73
N LYS A 10 8.88 7.67 4.62
CA LYS A 10 9.40 7.94 3.28
C LYS A 10 9.31 9.43 2.89
N LEU A 11 8.24 10.12 3.29
CA LEU A 11 8.11 11.56 3.07
C LEU A 11 9.14 12.36 3.87
N ILE A 12 9.46 11.97 5.10
CA ILE A 12 10.51 12.61 5.90
C ILE A 12 11.88 12.41 5.25
N ASP A 13 12.20 11.19 4.79
CA ASP A 13 13.44 10.93 4.05
C ASP A 13 13.57 11.82 2.79
N LEU A 14 12.45 12.04 2.08
CA LEU A 14 12.42 12.96 0.93
C LEU A 14 12.69 14.42 1.32
N MET A 15 12.27 14.85 2.51
CA MET A 15 12.57 16.21 3.00
C MET A 15 14.07 16.37 3.31
N GLU A 16 14.72 15.32 3.82
CA GLU A 16 16.16 15.35 4.08
C GLU A 16 16.96 15.43 2.76
N LEU A 17 16.55 14.66 1.75
CA LEU A 17 17.18 14.66 0.43
C LEU A 17 16.90 15.94 -0.38
N TYR A 18 15.70 16.50 -0.25
CA TYR A 18 15.25 17.68 -0.99
C TYR A 18 14.65 18.74 -0.08
N PRO A 19 15.48 19.48 0.70
CA PRO A 19 15.00 20.41 1.72
C PRO A 19 14.11 21.54 1.18
N HIS A 20 14.22 21.87 -0.11
CA HIS A 20 13.39 22.89 -0.75
C HIS A 20 11.92 22.50 -0.90
N PHE A 21 11.55 21.21 -0.78
CA PHE A 21 10.17 20.74 -0.79
C PHE A 21 9.58 20.51 0.61
N THR A 22 10.28 20.94 1.67
CA THR A 22 9.87 20.71 3.07
C THR A 22 8.45 21.19 3.37
N SER A 23 8.05 22.36 2.85
CA SER A 23 6.72 22.93 3.13
C SER A 23 5.63 22.11 2.45
N GLU A 24 5.84 21.77 1.18
CA GLU A 24 4.94 20.98 0.35
C GLU A 24 4.75 19.57 0.90
N ILE A 25 5.85 18.92 1.30
CA ILE A 25 5.80 17.58 1.89
C ILE A 25 5.08 17.62 3.24
N ASN A 26 5.32 18.62 4.09
CA ASN A 26 4.57 18.79 5.35
C ASN A 26 3.06 18.94 5.10
N ASN A 27 2.66 19.66 4.05
CA ASN A 27 1.25 19.78 3.66
C ASN A 27 0.65 18.43 3.22
N ILE A 28 1.44 17.51 2.66
CA ILE A 28 1.01 16.14 2.38
C ILE A 28 0.88 15.35 3.69
N ILE A 29 1.91 15.37 4.54
CA ILE A 29 1.95 14.65 5.82
C ILE A 29 0.74 15.01 6.69
N ASN A 30 0.38 16.29 6.78
CA ASN A 30 -0.74 16.79 7.59
C ASN A 30 -2.11 16.30 7.11
N ARG A 31 -2.23 15.91 5.83
CA ARG A 31 -3.46 15.40 5.24
C ARG A 31 -3.53 13.87 5.24
N LEU A 32 -2.46 13.18 5.64
CA LEU A 32 -2.46 11.73 5.69
C LEU A 32 -3.52 11.22 6.69
N LYS A 33 -4.31 10.26 6.21
CA LYS A 33 -5.26 9.49 7.01
C LYS A 33 -4.96 8.01 6.82
N ASP A 34 -4.90 7.29 7.93
CA ASP A 34 -4.61 5.86 7.93
C ASP A 34 -5.91 5.04 7.92
N LEU A 35 -6.17 4.37 6.79
CA LEU A 35 -7.30 3.46 6.64
C LEU A 35 -7.10 2.14 7.38
N MET A 36 -5.91 1.86 7.89
CA MET A 36 -5.64 0.67 8.69
C MET A 36 -6.22 0.77 10.11
N ILE A 37 -6.43 1.99 10.64
CA ILE A 37 -6.81 2.23 12.05
C ILE A 37 -8.06 1.45 12.49
N PRO A 38 -9.20 1.47 11.77
CA PRO A 38 -10.40 0.77 12.21
C PRO A 38 -10.19 -0.73 12.43
N PHE A 39 -9.38 -1.34 11.58
CA PHE A 39 -9.06 -2.78 11.62
C PHE A 39 -8.01 -3.08 12.69
N GLN A 40 -6.94 -2.28 12.77
CA GLN A 40 -5.89 -2.42 13.77
C GLN A 40 -6.45 -2.30 15.20
N LYS A 41 -7.39 -1.36 15.41
CA LYS A 41 -8.06 -1.16 16.70
C LYS A 41 -9.24 -2.09 16.94
N LYS A 42 -9.56 -2.96 15.97
CA LYS A 42 -10.70 -3.89 16.02
C LYS A 42 -12.04 -3.19 16.23
N TRP A 43 -12.18 -1.93 15.81
CA TRP A 43 -13.47 -1.24 15.79
C TRP A 43 -14.40 -1.84 14.73
N TYR A 44 -13.81 -2.36 13.66
CA TYR A 44 -14.48 -3.15 12.66
C TYR A 44 -13.67 -4.43 12.41
N TYR A 45 -14.32 -5.58 12.45
CA TYR A 45 -13.69 -6.89 12.26
C TYR A 45 -14.70 -7.90 11.72
N THR A 46 -14.25 -8.76 10.80
CA THR A 46 -15.01 -9.95 10.38
C THR A 46 -14.13 -11.21 10.52
N PRO A 47 -14.71 -12.39 10.77
CA PRO A 47 -13.95 -13.65 10.91
C PRO A 47 -13.02 -13.97 9.73
N GLU A 48 -13.40 -13.55 8.52
CA GLU A 48 -12.66 -13.76 7.27
C GLU A 48 -11.28 -13.09 7.28
N MET A 49 -11.09 -12.05 8.10
CA MET A 49 -9.80 -11.38 8.30
C MET A 49 -8.78 -12.24 9.06
N LYS A 50 -9.21 -13.34 9.71
CA LYS A 50 -8.36 -14.32 10.42
C LYS A 50 -7.38 -13.68 11.42
N GLY A 51 -7.84 -12.64 12.13
CA GLY A 51 -7.03 -11.90 13.09
C GLY A 51 -5.98 -10.95 12.49
N SER A 52 -5.84 -10.89 11.17
CA SER A 52 -4.96 -9.93 10.49
C SER A 52 -5.71 -8.64 10.19
N TYR A 53 -4.96 -7.53 10.17
CA TYR A 53 -5.43 -6.21 9.74
C TYR A 53 -4.61 -5.69 8.55
N SER A 54 -3.89 -6.56 7.84
CA SER A 54 -3.23 -6.17 6.59
C SER A 54 -4.26 -5.94 5.49
N ILE A 55 -3.95 -5.06 4.53
CA ILE A 55 -4.86 -4.77 3.42
C ILE A 55 -5.23 -6.02 2.62
N LYS A 56 -4.33 -7.02 2.56
CA LYS A 56 -4.54 -8.29 1.87
C LYS A 56 -5.50 -9.23 2.58
N ALA A 57 -5.63 -9.10 3.91
CA ALA A 57 -6.62 -9.83 4.68
C ALA A 57 -7.96 -9.08 4.70
N VAL A 58 -7.90 -7.75 4.81
CA VAL A 58 -9.09 -6.89 4.91
C VAL A 58 -9.83 -6.78 3.58
N LEU A 59 -9.12 -6.61 2.46
CA LEU A 59 -9.74 -6.43 1.15
C LEU A 59 -10.69 -7.58 0.77
N PRO A 60 -10.25 -8.86 0.71
CA PRO A 60 -11.15 -9.96 0.34
C PRO A 60 -12.21 -10.26 1.41
N ALA A 61 -11.98 -9.84 2.67
CA ALA A 61 -12.99 -9.98 3.72
C ALA A 61 -14.16 -8.98 3.54
N LEU A 62 -13.89 -7.80 2.97
CA LEU A 62 -14.89 -6.76 2.74
C LEU A 62 -15.46 -6.76 1.32
N VAL A 63 -14.64 -7.15 0.34
CA VAL A 63 -14.95 -7.14 -1.09
C VAL A 63 -14.42 -8.46 -1.68
N PRO A 64 -15.18 -9.57 -1.56
CA PRO A 64 -14.72 -10.91 -1.94
C PRO A 64 -14.30 -11.07 -3.39
N GLU A 65 -14.76 -10.18 -4.27
CA GLU A 65 -14.40 -10.15 -5.70
C GLU A 65 -12.98 -9.62 -5.94
N LEU A 66 -12.34 -8.99 -4.95
CA LEU A 66 -11.01 -8.42 -5.05
C LEU A 66 -10.02 -9.13 -4.14
N SER A 67 -8.90 -9.56 -4.72
CA SER A 67 -7.80 -10.12 -3.95
C SER A 67 -6.46 -9.94 -4.68
N TYR A 68 -5.37 -10.11 -3.93
CA TYR A 68 -4.01 -10.10 -4.48
C TYR A 68 -3.61 -11.48 -5.06
N GLN A 69 -4.49 -12.48 -5.04
CA GLN A 69 -4.11 -13.87 -5.37
C GLN A 69 -3.74 -14.07 -6.85
N GLU A 70 -4.29 -13.25 -7.75
CA GLU A 70 -4.03 -13.33 -9.19
C GLU A 70 -2.82 -12.52 -9.65
N LEU A 71 -2.20 -11.72 -8.78
CA LEU A 71 -1.02 -10.91 -9.13
C LEU A 71 0.26 -11.73 -9.06
N GLU A 72 1.20 -11.54 -9.98
CA GLU A 72 2.53 -12.17 -9.87
C GLU A 72 3.28 -11.66 -8.63
N ILE A 73 3.24 -10.33 -8.41
CA ILE A 73 3.79 -9.68 -7.22
C ILE A 73 2.65 -9.45 -6.23
N LYS A 74 2.73 -10.13 -5.09
CA LYS A 74 1.71 -10.08 -4.04
C LYS A 74 2.20 -9.41 -2.77
N GLU A 75 3.51 -9.41 -2.54
CA GLU A 75 4.15 -8.97 -1.30
C GLU A 75 4.84 -7.62 -1.45
N GLY A 76 4.51 -6.65 -0.57
CA GLY A 76 5.10 -5.32 -0.62
C GLY A 76 6.62 -5.31 -0.40
N GLY A 77 7.14 -6.27 0.39
CA GLY A 77 8.58 -6.49 0.51
C GLY A 77 9.20 -6.91 -0.81
N THR A 78 8.61 -7.91 -1.49
CA THR A 78 9.06 -8.36 -2.81
C THR A 78 8.97 -7.25 -3.85
N ALA A 79 7.88 -6.47 -3.87
CA ALA A 79 7.74 -5.32 -4.76
C ALA A 79 8.87 -4.30 -4.55
N SER A 80 9.17 -3.98 -3.28
CA SER A 80 10.24 -3.06 -2.91
C SER A 80 11.62 -3.57 -3.32
N THR A 81 11.90 -4.86 -3.12
CA THR A 81 13.16 -5.48 -3.52
C THR A 81 13.35 -5.47 -5.03
N ILE A 82 12.34 -5.92 -5.80
CA ILE A 82 12.39 -5.94 -7.26
C ILE A 82 12.63 -4.51 -7.79
N PHE A 83 11.86 -3.54 -7.30
CA PHE A 83 12.03 -2.14 -7.70
C PHE A 83 13.43 -1.61 -7.39
N THR A 84 13.96 -1.91 -6.20
CA THR A 84 15.31 -1.49 -5.80
C THR A 84 16.36 -2.08 -6.74
N GLN A 85 16.29 -3.38 -7.01
CA GLN A 85 17.21 -4.07 -7.94
C GLN A 85 17.15 -3.48 -9.35
N MET A 86 15.96 -3.11 -9.83
CA MET A 86 15.81 -2.46 -11.13
C MET A 86 16.50 -1.09 -11.18
N VAL A 87 16.38 -0.31 -10.11
CA VAL A 87 16.98 1.04 -10.01
C VAL A 87 18.49 0.96 -9.82
N THR A 88 19.00 -0.05 -9.11
CA THR A 88 20.45 -0.24 -8.89
C THR A 88 21.14 -0.96 -10.05
N GLY A 89 20.38 -1.52 -11.01
CA GLY A 89 20.92 -2.29 -12.14
C GLY A 89 21.33 -3.72 -11.77
N GLU A 90 20.89 -4.21 -10.60
CA GLU A 90 21.16 -5.55 -10.08
C GLU A 90 20.04 -6.55 -10.41
N PHE A 91 18.99 -6.11 -11.10
CA PHE A 91 17.86 -6.97 -11.43
C PHE A 91 18.19 -7.94 -12.56
N GLU A 92 18.06 -9.22 -12.27
CA GLU A 92 18.16 -10.30 -13.25
C GLU A 92 16.75 -10.85 -13.54
N GLY A 93 16.30 -10.74 -14.79
CA GLY A 93 14.98 -11.23 -15.20
C GLY A 93 14.38 -10.46 -16.37
N ASP A 94 13.10 -10.68 -16.61
CA ASP A 94 12.33 -9.94 -17.60
C ASP A 94 11.90 -8.57 -17.02
N LEU A 95 12.66 -7.53 -17.37
CA LEU A 95 12.43 -6.16 -16.90
C LEU A 95 11.04 -5.63 -17.27
N GLU A 96 10.57 -5.91 -18.49
CA GLU A 96 9.30 -5.38 -18.97
C GLU A 96 8.12 -6.09 -18.29
N LYS A 97 8.18 -7.42 -18.16
CA LYS A 97 7.20 -8.18 -17.39
C LYS A 97 7.15 -7.71 -15.94
N SER A 98 8.29 -7.64 -15.26
CA SER A 98 8.31 -7.26 -13.83
C SER A 98 7.89 -5.81 -13.60
N ARG A 99 8.16 -4.90 -14.54
CA ARG A 99 7.61 -3.53 -14.50
C ARG A 99 6.08 -3.54 -14.60
N HIS A 100 5.52 -4.35 -15.51
CA HIS A 100 4.08 -4.51 -15.64
C HIS A 100 3.46 -5.08 -14.35
N ASP A 101 4.05 -6.13 -13.79
CA ASP A 101 3.57 -6.76 -12.56
C ASP A 101 3.61 -5.80 -11.36
N LEU A 102 4.65 -4.97 -11.25
CA LEU A 102 4.74 -3.91 -10.24
C LEU A 102 3.62 -2.87 -10.40
N LEU A 103 3.31 -2.47 -11.63
CA LEU A 103 2.25 -1.50 -11.91
C LEU A 103 0.87 -2.06 -11.56
N GLU A 104 0.57 -3.31 -11.91
CA GLU A 104 -0.71 -3.94 -11.52
C GLU A 104 -0.82 -4.11 -10.00
N TYR A 105 0.28 -4.43 -9.30
CA TYR A 105 0.32 -4.41 -7.83
C TYR A 105 0.00 -3.02 -7.25
N CYS A 106 0.68 -1.97 -7.72
CA CYS A 106 0.46 -0.60 -7.25
C CYS A 106 -0.98 -0.10 -7.53
N LYS A 107 -1.53 -0.48 -8.68
CA LYS A 107 -2.91 -0.19 -9.07
C LYS A 107 -3.89 -0.85 -8.09
N LEU A 108 -3.69 -2.13 -7.76
CA LEU A 108 -4.55 -2.82 -6.81
C LEU A 108 -4.41 -2.24 -5.39
N ASP A 109 -3.21 -1.89 -4.93
CA ASP A 109 -3.00 -1.24 -3.62
C ASP A 109 -3.81 0.06 -3.49
N THR A 110 -3.83 0.87 -4.55
CA THR A 110 -4.62 2.10 -4.59
C THR A 110 -6.12 1.80 -4.63
N PHE A 111 -6.55 0.89 -5.51
CA PHE A 111 -7.95 0.56 -5.67
C PHE A 111 -8.55 -0.09 -4.43
N ALA A 112 -7.80 -0.97 -3.76
CA ALA A 112 -8.17 -1.60 -2.51
C ALA A 112 -8.52 -0.57 -1.42
N MET A 113 -7.71 0.48 -1.27
CA MET A 113 -8.00 1.56 -0.32
C MET A 113 -9.31 2.31 -0.64
N VAL A 114 -9.60 2.52 -1.93
CA VAL A 114 -10.84 3.18 -2.38
C VAL A 114 -12.06 2.34 -2.03
N GLU A 115 -12.02 1.04 -2.35
CA GLU A 115 -13.14 0.12 -2.09
C GLU A 115 -13.36 -0.09 -0.59
N ILE A 116 -12.29 -0.30 0.19
CA ILE A 116 -12.38 -0.39 1.65
C ILE A 116 -12.99 0.89 2.23
N HIS A 117 -12.56 2.06 1.77
CA HIS A 117 -13.14 3.32 2.24
C HIS A 117 -14.63 3.46 1.86
N ARG A 118 -15.04 2.98 0.68
CA ARG A 118 -16.45 2.97 0.27
C ARG A 118 -17.30 2.11 1.20
N ILE A 119 -16.84 0.91 1.53
CA ILE A 119 -17.51 0.02 2.50
C ILE A 119 -17.62 0.71 3.86
N LEU A 120 -16.51 1.24 4.39
CA LEU A 120 -16.51 1.93 5.68
C LEU A 120 -17.45 3.15 5.74
N LYS A 121 -17.71 3.80 4.60
CA LYS A 121 -18.64 4.93 4.48
C LYS A 121 -20.11 4.52 4.39
N SER A 122 -20.40 3.27 4.01
CA SER A 122 -21.77 2.75 3.92
C SER A 122 -22.27 2.08 5.20
N LEU A 123 -21.39 1.89 6.18
CA LEU A 123 -21.74 1.42 7.52
C LEU A 123 -22.36 2.56 8.36
#